data_AF-A0A2E5KWV5-F1
#
_entry.id   AF-A0A2E5KWV5-F1
#
_cell.length_a   1.000
_cell.length_b   1.000
_cell.length_c   1.000
_cell.angle_alpha   90.00
_cell.angle_beta   90.00
_cell.angle_gamma   90.00
#
_symmetry.space_group_name_H-M   'P 1'
#
loop_
_entity.id
_entity.type
_entity.pdbx_description
1 polymer ?
#
loop_
_entity_poly.entity_id
_entity_poly.type
_entity_poly.pdbx_seq_one_letter_code
_entity_poly.pdbx_strand_id
1 'polypeptide(L)'
;MESSITEEDKYRIIDHMNADHADACLLYVQHYGGRTDALAAVLVDVQEHQMLLDAELSDGNREQIVVPFAAPVRSSEDAHQTLVAMVQAARISSIWSDQEREG
;
A
#
# COMPACT_ATOMS: atom_id res chain seq x y z
N MET A 1 22.54 -11.12 16.19
CA MET A 1 21.86 -11.37 14.90
C MET A 1 20.42 -11.67 15.24
N GLU A 2 19.50 -10.72 15.06
CA GLU A 2 18.06 -10.97 15.00
C GLU A 2 17.41 -9.64 14.62
N SER A 3 17.27 -9.44 13.33
CA SER A 3 16.57 -8.30 12.72
C SER A 3 15.69 -8.89 11.64
N SER A 4 14.73 -9.71 12.06
CA SER A 4 13.65 -10.19 11.21
C SER A 4 12.36 -9.82 11.89
N ILE A 5 11.53 -9.04 11.19
CA ILE A 5 10.13 -8.84 11.55
C ILE A 5 9.52 -10.20 11.90
N THR A 6 8.99 -10.33 13.11
CA THR A 6 8.31 -11.56 13.56
C THR A 6 6.92 -11.67 12.93
N GLU A 7 6.35 -12.87 12.90
CA GLU A 7 4.99 -13.08 12.37
C GLU A 7 3.94 -12.27 13.15
N GLU A 8 4.15 -12.06 14.46
CA GLU A 8 3.29 -11.22 15.30
C GLU A 8 3.37 -9.74 14.89
N ASP A 9 4.58 -9.23 14.62
CA ASP A 9 4.76 -7.86 14.10
C ASP A 9 4.09 -7.69 12.74
N LYS A 10 4.23 -8.67 11.83
CA LYS A 10 3.53 -8.64 10.54
C LYS A 10 2.03 -8.54 10.74
N TYR A 11 1.47 -9.39 11.61
CA TYR A 11 0.02 -9.43 11.82
C TYR A 11 -0.50 -8.10 12.37
N ARG A 12 0.22 -7.48 13.31
CA ARG A 12 -0.15 -6.16 13.85
C ARG A 12 -0.05 -5.05 12.81
N ILE A 13 0.97 -5.09 11.95
CA ILE A 13 1.11 -4.14 10.84
C ILE A 13 -0.04 -4.34 9.84
N ILE A 14 -0.36 -5.58 9.48
CA ILE A 14 -1.44 -5.92 8.54
C ILE A 14 -2.79 -5.47 9.07
N ASP A 15 -3.10 -5.78 10.33
CA ASP A 15 -4.36 -5.40 10.97
C ASP A 15 -4.51 -3.87 11.03
N HIS A 16 -3.47 -3.16 11.46
CA HIS A 16 -3.47 -1.70 11.50
C HIS A 16 -3.62 -1.08 10.10
N MET A 17 -2.93 -1.63 9.11
CA MET A 17 -3.02 -1.17 7.72
C MET A 17 -4.40 -1.37 7.11
N ASN A 18 -5.01 -2.54 7.34
CA ASN A 18 -6.36 -2.79 6.87
C ASN A 18 -7.41 -1.97 7.65
N ALA A 19 -7.18 -1.65 8.92
CA ALA A 19 -8.14 -0.89 9.74
C ALA A 19 -8.09 0.63 9.52
N ASP A 20 -6.90 1.21 9.43
CA ASP A 20 -6.70 2.68 9.34
C ASP A 20 -6.45 3.15 7.90
N HIS A 21 -5.99 2.25 7.03
CA HIS A 21 -5.44 2.59 5.71
C HIS A 21 -5.95 1.69 4.57
N ALA A 22 -7.14 1.09 4.68
CA ALA A 22 -7.76 0.33 3.58
C ALA A 22 -7.90 1.16 2.29
N ASP A 23 -8.30 2.44 2.40
CA ASP A 23 -8.39 3.36 1.26
C ASP A 23 -7.04 3.60 0.58
N ALA A 24 -5.94 3.56 1.35
CA ALA A 24 -4.59 3.68 0.81
C ALA A 24 -4.19 2.44 0.01
N CYS A 25 -4.49 1.25 0.54
CA CYS A 25 -4.28 -0.03 -0.16
C CYS A 25 -5.00 -0.02 -1.52
N LEU A 26 -6.23 0.49 -1.55
CA LEU A 26 -7.01 0.64 -2.77
C LEU A 26 -6.34 1.60 -3.75
N LEU A 27 -5.95 2.79 -3.27
CA LEU A 27 -5.20 3.77 -4.07
C LEU A 27 -3.91 3.19 -4.65
N TYR A 28 -3.19 2.36 -3.88
CA TYR A 28 -1.99 1.71 -4.37
C TYR A 28 -2.27 0.72 -5.48
N VAL A 29 -3.32 -0.09 -5.36
CA VAL A 29 -3.70 -1.01 -6.44
C VAL A 29 -4.15 -0.25 -7.68
N GLN A 30 -4.91 0.83 -7.50
CA GLN A 30 -5.39 1.63 -8.63
C GLN A 30 -4.24 2.35 -9.34
N HIS A 31 -3.31 2.93 -8.58
CA HIS A 31 -2.21 3.73 -9.12
C HIS A 31 -0.99 2.88 -9.52
N TYR A 32 -0.47 2.05 -8.62
CA TYR A 32 0.70 1.21 -8.87
C TYR A 32 0.33 -0.10 -9.58
N GLY A 33 -0.81 -0.70 -9.25
CA GLY A 33 -1.31 -1.90 -9.93
C GLY A 33 -1.98 -1.62 -11.27
N GLY A 34 -2.27 -0.36 -11.60
CA GLY A 34 -2.96 0.02 -12.84
C GLY A 34 -4.40 -0.48 -12.93
N ARG A 35 -5.00 -0.88 -11.79
CA ARG A 35 -6.37 -1.40 -11.71
C ARG A 35 -7.29 -0.36 -11.12
N THR A 36 -7.64 0.66 -11.91
CA THR A 36 -8.64 1.67 -11.53
C THR A 36 -10.04 1.07 -11.28
N ASP A 37 -10.26 -0.16 -11.74
CA ASP A 37 -11.49 -0.94 -11.54
C ASP A 37 -11.51 -1.72 -10.20
N ALA A 38 -10.47 -1.58 -9.37
CA ALA A 38 -10.48 -2.12 -8.02
C ALA A 38 -11.49 -1.35 -7.16
N LEU A 39 -12.37 -2.09 -6.46
CA LEU A 39 -13.36 -1.57 -5.53
C LEU A 39 -12.86 -1.63 -4.08
N ALA A 40 -12.05 -2.63 -3.74
CA ALA A 40 -11.44 -2.79 -2.43
C ALA A 40 -10.05 -3.42 -2.56
N ALA A 41 -9.18 -3.19 -1.59
CA ALA A 41 -7.91 -3.89 -1.49
C ALA A 41 -7.60 -4.19 -0.04
N VAL A 42 -7.11 -5.40 0.21
CA VAL A 42 -6.70 -5.86 1.52
C VAL A 42 -5.23 -6.26 1.49
N LEU A 43 -4.49 -5.85 2.51
CA LEU A 43 -3.12 -6.28 2.70
C LEU A 43 -3.13 -7.73 3.18
N VAL A 44 -2.48 -8.63 2.42
CA VAL A 44 -2.43 -10.07 2.71
C VAL A 44 -1.10 -10.47 3.32
N ASP A 45 0.01 -9.95 2.78
CA ASP A 45 1.36 -10.23 3.31
C ASP A 45 2.22 -8.97 3.26
N VAL A 46 3.13 -8.85 4.21
CA VAL A 46 4.09 -7.74 4.27
C VAL A 46 5.50 -8.29 4.47
N GLN A 47 6.42 -7.82 3.63
CA GLN A 47 7.84 -8.14 3.65
C GLN A 47 8.66 -6.86 3.78
N GLU A 48 9.96 -6.99 4.10
CA GLU A 48 10.84 -5.84 4.32
C GLU A 48 10.90 -4.90 3.12
N HIS A 49 10.85 -5.43 1.89
CA HIS A 49 11.00 -4.64 0.64
C HIS A 49 9.72 -4.56 -0.20
N GLN A 50 8.68 -5.32 0.13
CA GLN A 50 7.48 -5.41 -0.69
C GLN A 50 6.27 -5.81 0.15
N MET A 51 5.08 -5.45 -0.31
CA MET A 51 3.82 -5.92 0.24
C MET A 51 2.96 -6.59 -0.83
N LEU A 52 2.19 -7.57 -0.40
CA LEU A 52 1.22 -8.30 -1.20
C LEU A 52 -0.18 -7.83 -0.80
N LEU A 53 -0.84 -7.15 -1.73
CA LEU A 53 -2.23 -6.75 -1.59
C LEU A 53 -3.11 -7.64 -2.45
N ASP A 54 -4.30 -7.96 -1.97
CA ASP A 54 -5.33 -8.64 -2.72
C ASP A 54 -6.43 -7.64 -3.02
N ALA A 55 -6.65 -7.39 -4.30
CA ALA A 55 -7.56 -6.37 -4.78
C ALA A 55 -8.83 -7.00 -5.33
N GLU A 56 -9.97 -6.55 -4.84
CA GLU A 56 -11.28 -6.94 -5.33
C GLU A 56 -11.70 -6.00 -6.46
N LEU A 57 -11.84 -6.55 -7.67
CA LEU A 57 -12.27 -5.84 -8.87
C LEU A 57 -13.79 -5.77 -8.95
N SER A 58 -14.33 -4.84 -9.73
CA SER A 58 -15.79 -4.69 -9.94
C SER A 58 -16.47 -5.94 -10.49
N ASP A 59 -15.72 -6.76 -11.23
CA ASP A 59 -16.19 -8.02 -11.81
C ASP A 59 -16.38 -9.13 -10.75
N GLY A 60 -16.01 -8.87 -9.49
CA GLY A 60 -16.02 -9.83 -8.38
C GLY A 60 -14.79 -10.74 -8.34
N ASN A 61 -13.84 -10.54 -9.26
CA ASN A 61 -12.56 -11.22 -9.27
C ASN A 61 -11.58 -10.57 -8.30
N ARG A 62 -10.68 -11.39 -7.73
CA ARG A 62 -9.59 -10.92 -6.87
C ARG A 62 -8.25 -11.10 -7.57
N GLU A 63 -7.44 -10.05 -7.55
CA GLU A 63 -6.11 -10.05 -8.15
C GLU A 63 -5.05 -9.70 -7.11
N GLN A 64 -3.99 -10.49 -7.06
CA GLN A 64 -2.86 -10.24 -6.16
C GLN A 64 -1.89 -9.24 -6.78
N ILE A 65 -1.70 -8.11 -6.11
CA ILE A 65 -0.84 -7.01 -6.53
C ILE A 65 0.33 -6.91 -5.56
N VAL A 66 1.55 -7.00 -6.10
CA VAL A 66 2.77 -6.81 -5.32
C VAL A 66 3.23 -5.37 -5.50
N VAL A 67 3.31 -4.63 -4.39
CA VAL A 67 3.80 -3.25 -4.40
C VAL A 67 5.14 -3.21 -3.65
N PRO A 68 6.25 -2.87 -4.32
CA PRO A 68 7.54 -2.68 -3.66
C PRO A 68 7.52 -1.40 -2.82
N PHE A 69 8.12 -1.45 -1.64
CA PHE A 69 8.26 -0.27 -0.78
C PHE A 69 9.42 0.60 -1.26
N ALA A 70 9.25 1.92 -1.14
CA ALA A 70 10.33 2.87 -1.40
C ALA A 70 11.44 2.83 -0.32
N ALA A 71 11.10 2.39 0.90
CA ALA A 71 12.02 2.22 2.02
C ALA A 71 11.76 0.90 2.75
N PRO A 72 12.81 0.22 3.26
CA PRO A 72 12.64 -1.07 3.92
C PRO A 72 11.96 -0.91 5.28
N VAL A 73 10.85 -1.61 5.47
CA VAL A 73 10.09 -1.56 6.71
C VAL A 73 10.64 -2.64 7.66
N ARG A 74 11.16 -2.23 8.83
CA ARG A 74 11.74 -3.14 9.83
C ARG A 74 11.05 -3.13 11.19
N SER A 75 10.10 -2.23 11.39
CA SER A 75 9.33 -2.08 12.64
C SER A 75 8.02 -1.38 12.34
N SER A 76 7.05 -1.51 13.24
CA SER A 76 5.74 -0.84 13.16
C SER A 76 5.87 0.68 13.02
N GLU A 77 6.83 1.29 13.73
CA GLU A 77 7.13 2.73 13.63
C GLU A 77 7.55 3.12 12.20
N ASP A 78 8.46 2.33 11.61
CA ASP A 78 8.99 2.54 10.26
C ASP A 78 7.93 2.29 9.19
N ALA A 79 7.06 1.30 9.43
CA ALA A 79 5.90 0.99 8.60
C ALA A 79 4.99 2.21 8.52
N HIS A 80 4.64 2.78 9.67
CA HIS A 80 3.75 3.92 9.75
C HIS A 80 4.33 5.14 9.01
N GLN A 81 5.62 5.46 9.22
CA GLN A 81 6.28 6.58 8.52
C GLN A 81 6.33 6.38 7.01
N THR A 82 6.75 5.19 6.56
CA THR A 82 6.86 4.87 5.13
C THR A 82 5.50 4.90 4.44
N LEU A 83 4.46 4.41 5.11
CA LEU A 83 3.11 4.32 4.56
C LEU A 83 2.45 5.69 4.50
N VAL A 84 2.57 6.52 5.54
CA VAL A 84 2.09 7.92 5.50
C VAL A 84 2.78 8.68 4.36
N ALA A 85 4.10 8.53 4.21
CA ALA A 85 4.84 9.16 3.13
C ALA A 85 4.37 8.71 1.74
N MET A 86 4.12 7.40 1.55
CA MET A 86 3.62 6.88 0.27
C MET A 86 2.17 7.28 -0.04
N VAL A 87 1.28 7.35 0.96
CA VAL A 87 -0.10 7.86 0.77
C VAL A 87 -0.08 9.32 0.40
N GLN A 88 0.73 10.11 1.12
CA GLN A 88 0.89 11.52 0.84
C GLN A 88 1.49 11.74 -0.55
N ALA A 89 2.48 10.95 -0.95
CA ALA A 89 3.04 10.99 -2.30
C ALA A 89 2.02 10.60 -3.38
N ALA A 90 1.22 9.56 -3.17
CA ALA A 90 0.15 9.16 -4.10
C ALA A 90 -0.92 10.26 -4.25
N ARG A 91 -1.29 10.91 -3.14
CA ARG A 91 -2.23 12.06 -3.13
C ARG A 91 -1.65 13.29 -3.82
N ILE A 92 -0.38 13.61 -3.58
CA ILE A 92 0.29 14.75 -4.22
C ILE A 92 0.48 14.48 -5.72
N SER A 93 0.80 13.24 -6.11
CA SER A 93 0.96 12.84 -7.51
C SER A 93 -0.32 13.01 -8.32
N SER A 94 -1.49 12.71 -7.73
CA SER A 94 -2.78 12.98 -8.39
C SER A 94 -3.09 14.48 -8.50
N ILE A 95 -2.62 15.29 -7.55
CA ILE A 95 -2.81 16.74 -7.53
C ILE A 95 -1.89 17.48 -8.51
N TRP A 96 -0.66 17.00 -8.74
CA TRP A 96 0.28 17.67 -9.64
C TRP A 96 0.06 17.33 -11.13
N SER A 97 -0.65 16.23 -11.43
CA SER A 97 -0.93 15.83 -12.82
C SER A 97 -1.93 16.74 -13.55
N ASP A 98 -2.60 17.65 -12.83
CA ASP A 98 -3.57 18.60 -13.42
C ASP A 98 -2.97 20.01 -13.67
N GLN A 99 -1.78 20.33 -13.11
CA GLN A 99 -1.27 21.71 -13.07
C GLN A 99 -0.10 22.04 -14.03
N GLU A 100 0.23 21.18 -14.99
CA GLU A 100 1.24 21.46 -16.03
C GLU A 100 0.68 21.43 -17.48
N ARG A 101 -0.60 21.81 -17.64
CA ARG A 101 -1.26 22.03 -18.94
C ARG A 101 -1.61 23.49 -19.22
N GLU A 102 -1.01 24.44 -18.50
CA GLU A 102 -1.13 25.86 -18.84
C GLU A 102 0.12 26.63 -18.41
N GLY A 103 0.92 27.09 -19.38
CA GLY A 103 2.12 27.91 -19.17
C GLY A 103 3.11 27.84 -20.31
#